data_AF-A0A537VY00-F1
#
_entry.id   AF-A0A537VY00-F1
#
_cell.length_a   1.000
_cell.length_b   1.000
_cell.length_c   1.000
_cell.angle_alpha   90.00
_cell.angle_beta   90.00
_cell.angle_gamma   90.00
#
_symmetry.space_group_name_H-M   'P 1'
#
loop_
_entity.id
_entity.type
_entity.pdbx_description
1 polymer ?
#
loop_
_entity_poly.entity_id
_entity_poly.type
_entity_poly.pdbx_seq_one_letter_code
_entity_poly.pdbx_strand_id
1 'polypeptide(L)'
;MAIEIRPLREEERETIYALQSQAFNVPVKRMRQMPPWPAEEARGAVVDGEVVAMLRTYRFAHFFGGRSVPAVGIGGVSVAAHARGKRVAETLMIETLREFR
;
A
#
# COMPACT_ATOMS: atom_id res chain seq x y z
N MET A 1 -11.76 6.52 -16.26
CA MET A 1 -11.49 6.44 -14.81
C MET A 1 -10.02 6.77 -14.62
N ALA A 2 -9.71 7.94 -14.04
CA ALA A 2 -8.32 8.30 -13.73
C ALA A 2 -7.94 7.64 -12.40
N ILE A 3 -6.73 7.09 -12.32
CA ILE A 3 -6.17 6.52 -11.09
C ILE A 3 -5.09 7.48 -10.62
N GLU A 4 -5.33 8.15 -9.49
CA GLU A 4 -4.33 9.01 -8.87
C GLU A 4 -3.53 8.20 -7.84
N ILE A 5 -2.21 8.21 -7.95
CA ILE A 5 -1.32 7.58 -6.96
C ILE A 5 -0.71 8.67 -6.09
N ARG A 6 -0.87 8.54 -4.77
CA ARG A 6 -0.33 9.51 -3.81
C ARG A 6 -0.03 8.90 -2.44
N PRO A 7 0.75 9.58 -1.58
CA PRO A 7 0.83 9.22 -0.17
C PRO A 7 -0.56 9.14 0.48
N LEU A 8 -0.71 8.18 1.40
CA LEU A 8 -1.91 8.10 2.24
C LEU A 8 -1.83 9.14 3.35
N ARG A 9 -2.98 9.66 3.75
CA ARG A 9 -3.11 10.64 4.83
C ARG A 9 -3.53 9.96 6.11
N GLU A 10 -3.26 10.58 7.25
CA GLU A 10 -3.54 9.99 8.55
C GLU A 10 -5.05 9.80 8.79
N GLU A 11 -5.87 10.71 8.28
CA GLU A 11 -7.32 10.63 8.36
C GLU A 11 -7.92 9.45 7.57
N GLU A 12 -7.17 8.85 6.64
CA GLU A 12 -7.62 7.73 5.80
C GLU A 12 -7.43 6.36 6.47
N ARG A 13 -6.88 6.35 7.69
CA ARG A 13 -6.45 5.16 8.40
C ARG A 13 -7.59 4.15 8.65
N GLU A 14 -8.79 4.61 8.98
CA GLU A 14 -9.94 3.70 9.15
C GLU A 14 -10.40 3.06 7.83
N THR A 15 -10.39 3.83 6.73
CA THR A 15 -10.65 3.31 5.38
C THR A 15 -9.65 2.23 5.01
N ILE A 16 -8.37 2.45 5.33
CA ILE A 16 -7.29 1.50 5.09
C ILE A 16 -7.48 0.23 5.92
N TYR A 17 -7.84 0.34 7.20
CA TYR A 17 -8.09 -0.83 8.04
C TYR A 17 -9.25 -1.69 7.51
N ALA A 18 -10.33 -1.06 7.03
CA ALA A 18 -11.45 -1.76 6.41
C ALA A 18 -11.02 -2.45 5.11
N LEU A 19 -10.25 -1.75 4.26
CA LEU A 19 -9.69 -2.29 3.02
C LEU A 19 -8.78 -3.51 3.26
N GLN A 20 -7.85 -3.42 4.21
CA GLN A 20 -6.96 -4.54 4.55
C GLN A 20 -7.72 -5.70 5.21
N SER A 21 -8.71 -5.41 6.05
CA SER A 21 -9.60 -6.41 6.62
C SER A 21 -10.30 -7.22 5.51
N GLN A 22 -10.86 -6.53 4.51
CA GLN A 22 -11.47 -7.16 3.33
C GLN A 22 -10.46 -7.97 2.51
N ALA A 23 -9.27 -7.42 2.25
CA ALA A 23 -8.29 -8.05 1.39
C ALA A 23 -7.64 -9.31 2.00
N PHE A 24 -7.39 -9.30 3.31
CA PHE A 24 -6.66 -10.37 4.00
C PHE A 24 -7.54 -11.30 4.84
N ASN A 25 -8.86 -11.08 4.87
CA ASN A 25 -9.80 -11.83 5.72
C ASN A 25 -9.37 -11.84 7.20
N VAL A 26 -8.99 -10.66 7.71
CA VAL A 26 -8.56 -10.46 9.10
C VAL A 26 -9.54 -9.48 9.76
N PRO A 27 -9.95 -9.68 11.02
CA PRO A 27 -10.83 -8.72 11.70
C PRO A 27 -10.24 -7.31 11.75
N VAL A 28 -11.05 -6.29 11.46
CA VAL A 28 -10.64 -4.88 11.50
C VAL A 28 -10.01 -4.46 12.85
N LYS A 29 -10.47 -5.07 13.96
CA LYS A 29 -9.88 -4.85 15.29
C LYS A 29 -8.39 -5.21 15.32
N ARG A 30 -7.99 -6.27 14.62
CA ARG A 30 -6.58 -6.68 14.52
C ARG A 30 -5.78 -5.70 13.65
N MET A 31 -6.37 -5.12 12.61
CA MET A 31 -5.72 -4.07 11.80
C MET A 31 -5.45 -2.81 12.64
N ARG A 32 -6.40 -2.39 13.49
CA ARG A 32 -6.22 -1.26 14.42
C ARG A 32 -5.13 -1.46 15.45
N GLN A 33 -4.79 -2.70 15.77
CA GLN A 33 -3.75 -3.07 16.74
C GLN A 33 -2.36 -3.16 16.12
N MET A 34 -2.25 -3.10 14.78
CA MET A 34 -0.95 -3.10 14.12
C MET A 34 -0.20 -1.80 14.43
N PRO A 35 1.14 -1.84 14.56
CA PRO A 35 1.94 -0.64 14.73
C PRO A 35 1.63 0.38 13.63
N PRO A 36 1.49 1.67 13.98
CA PRO A 36 1.26 2.70 12.99
C PRO A 36 2.45 2.77 12.03
N TRP A 37 2.19 3.24 10.82
CA TRP A 37 3.23 3.55 9.85
C TRP A 37 3.25 5.04 9.55
N PRO A 38 4.43 5.59 9.21
CA PRO A 38 4.53 6.93 8.65
C PRO A 38 3.73 7.03 7.35
N ALA A 39 3.12 8.19 7.12
CA ALA A 39 2.31 8.45 5.93
C ALA A 39 3.16 8.33 4.64
N GLU A 40 4.41 8.74 4.70
CA GLU A 40 5.40 8.67 3.63
C GLU A 40 5.78 7.24 3.22
N GLU A 41 5.53 6.25 4.08
CA GLU A 41 5.78 4.82 3.79
C GLU A 41 4.57 4.12 3.15
N ALA A 42 3.48 4.84 2.90
CA ALA A 42 2.28 4.26 2.31
C ALA A 42 1.86 5.01 1.04
N ARG A 43 1.41 4.26 0.03
CA ARG A 43 0.82 4.81 -1.20
C ARG A 43 -0.60 4.28 -1.34
N GLY A 44 -1.50 5.17 -1.72
CA GLY A 44 -2.89 4.87 -2.04
C GLY A 44 -3.15 5.08 -3.53
N ALA A 45 -4.07 4.30 -4.08
CA ALA A 45 -4.69 4.59 -5.36
C ALA A 45 -6.08 5.20 -5.12
N VAL A 46 -6.30 6.40 -5.64
CA VAL A 46 -7.56 7.13 -5.54
C VAL A 46 -8.29 7.08 -6.88
N VAL A 47 -9.56 6.74 -6.82
CA VAL A 47 -10.46 6.64 -7.96
C VAL A 47 -11.76 7.34 -7.59
N ASP A 48 -12.17 8.33 -8.39
CA ASP A 48 -13.40 9.10 -8.16
C ASP A 48 -13.51 9.67 -6.73
N GLY A 49 -12.36 10.04 -6.14
CA GLY A 49 -12.25 10.60 -4.79
C GLY A 49 -12.14 9.57 -3.66
N GLU A 50 -12.23 8.27 -3.95
CA GLU A 50 -12.15 7.18 -2.97
C GLU A 50 -10.77 6.48 -3.01
N VAL A 51 -10.19 6.20 -1.83
CA VAL A 51 -9.02 5.31 -1.73
C VAL A 51 -9.46 3.86 -1.94
N VAL A 52 -9.14 3.30 -3.10
CA VAL A 52 -9.57 1.95 -3.51
C VAL A 52 -8.45 0.92 -3.44
N ALA A 53 -7.20 1.32 -3.27
CA ALA A 53 -6.08 0.42 -3.06
C ALA A 53 -4.98 1.07 -2.25
N MET A 54 -4.12 0.25 -1.65
CA MET A 54 -2.94 0.73 -0.94
C MET A 54 -1.79 -0.26 -0.99
N LEU A 55 -0.56 0.24 -0.75
CA LEU A 55 0.61 -0.56 -0.40
C LEU A 55 1.51 0.19 0.60
N ARG A 56 2.36 -0.55 1.31
CA ARG A 56 3.41 0.00 2.18
C ARG A 56 4.78 -0.32 1.61
N THR A 57 5.73 0.58 1.85
CA THR A 57 7.15 0.43 1.51
C THR A 57 7.99 0.35 2.77
N TYR A 58 8.96 -0.57 2.82
CA TYR A 58 9.85 -0.78 3.96
C TYR A 58 11.29 -0.68 3.48
N ARG A 59 12.07 0.29 3.96
CA ARG A 59 13.50 0.38 3.60
C ARG A 59 14.31 -0.57 4.48
N PHE A 60 15.08 -1.46 3.86
CA PHE A 60 16.00 -2.36 4.55
C PHE A 60 17.17 -2.76 3.62
N ALA A 61 17.91 -3.80 3.96
CA ALA A 61 18.92 -4.38 3.07
C ALA A 61 18.82 -5.91 2.98
N HIS A 62 19.09 -6.45 1.81
CA HIS A 62 19.33 -7.87 1.60
C HIS A 62 20.84 -8.14 1.63
N PHE A 63 21.25 -9.33 2.07
CA PHE A 63 22.64 -9.76 2.00
C PHE A 63 22.87 -10.63 0.75
N PHE A 64 23.71 -10.16 -0.17
CA PHE A 64 24.09 -10.88 -1.39
C PHE A 64 25.62 -11.02 -1.48
N GLY A 65 26.13 -12.25 -1.44
CA GLY A 65 27.56 -12.54 -1.55
C GLY A 65 28.41 -11.87 -0.45
N GLY A 66 27.89 -11.84 0.79
CA GLY A 66 28.54 -11.18 1.92
C GLY A 66 28.42 -9.65 1.94
N ARG A 67 27.70 -9.04 0.99
CA ARG A 67 27.49 -7.59 0.94
C ARG A 67 26.04 -7.21 1.26
N SER A 68 25.86 -6.13 2.01
CA SER A 68 24.57 -5.49 2.24
C SER A 68 24.15 -4.70 0.99
N VAL A 69 22.96 -4.98 0.46
CA VAL A 69 22.38 -4.34 -0.72
C VAL A 69 21.08 -3.65 -0.31
N PRO A 70 20.96 -2.31 -0.47
CA PRO A 70 19.73 -1.59 -0.19
C PRO A 70 18.53 -2.21 -0.92
N ALA A 71 17.43 -2.36 -0.19
CA ALA A 71 16.21 -2.97 -0.67
C ALA A 71 14.99 -2.23 -0.14
N VAL A 72 13.89 -2.34 -0.87
CA VAL A 72 12.58 -1.83 -0.47
C VAL A 72 11.61 -3.00 -0.50
N GLY A 73 11.10 -3.38 0.67
CA GLY A 73 9.99 -4.31 0.76
C GLY A 73 8.69 -3.62 0.39
N ILE A 74 7.80 -4.37 -0.23
CA ILE A 74 6.42 -3.94 -0.47
C ILE A 74 5.50 -4.90 0.28
N GLY A 75 4.56 -4.36 1.05
CA GLY A 75 3.66 -5.14 1.89
C GLY A 75 2.30 -4.48 2.07
N GLY A 76 1.36 -5.22 2.66
CA GLY A 76 -0.01 -4.73 2.91
C GLY A 76 -0.78 -4.38 1.63
N VAL A 77 -0.35 -4.89 0.47
CA VAL A 77 -0.97 -4.61 -0.83
C VAL A 77 -2.42 -5.05 -0.80
N SER A 78 -3.34 -4.12 -0.97
CA SER A 78 -4.78 -4.38 -0.88
C SER A 78 -5.54 -3.55 -1.90
N VAL A 79 -6.60 -4.14 -2.47
CA VAL A 79 -7.47 -3.53 -3.48
C VAL A 79 -8.92 -3.87 -3.15
N ALA A 80 -9.76 -2.83 -3.11
CA ALA A 80 -11.19 -2.93 -2.89
C ALA A 80 -11.80 -3.86 -3.93
N ALA A 81 -12.69 -4.75 -3.51
CA ALA A 81 -13.25 -5.78 -4.39
C ALA A 81 -13.85 -5.21 -5.69
N HIS A 82 -14.56 -4.07 -5.61
CA HIS A 82 -15.20 -3.40 -6.74
C HIS A 82 -14.20 -2.71 -7.70
N ALA A 83 -12.94 -2.54 -7.30
CA ALA A 83 -11.88 -1.88 -8.05
C ALA A 83 -10.90 -2.88 -8.71
N ARG A 84 -11.04 -4.18 -8.45
CA ARG A 84 -10.22 -5.24 -9.05
C ARG A 84 -10.52 -5.40 -10.55
N GLY A 85 -9.56 -5.91 -11.31
CA GLY A 85 -9.67 -6.06 -12.77
C GLY A 85 -9.57 -4.75 -13.57
N LYS A 86 -9.40 -3.60 -12.89
CA LYS A 86 -9.35 -2.26 -13.51
C LYS A 86 -7.94 -1.65 -13.53
N ARG A 87 -6.89 -2.48 -13.47
CA ARG A 87 -5.47 -2.09 -13.46
C ARG A 87 -5.03 -1.18 -12.29
N VAL A 88 -5.83 -1.08 -11.23
CA VAL A 88 -5.51 -0.28 -10.03
C VAL A 88 -4.23 -0.77 -9.35
N ALA A 89 -4.11 -2.08 -9.08
CA ALA A 89 -2.91 -2.66 -8.47
C ALA A 89 -1.65 -2.46 -9.32
N GLU A 90 -1.79 -2.64 -10.64
CA GLU A 90 -0.70 -2.49 -11.60
C GLU A 90 -0.20 -1.04 -11.61
N THR A 91 -1.11 -0.08 -11.72
CA THR A 91 -0.78 1.36 -11.73
C THR A 91 -0.11 1.75 -10.42
N LEU A 92 -0.69 1.36 -9.28
CA LEU A 92 -0.13 1.62 -7.95
C LEU A 92 1.30 1.05 -7.80
N MET A 93 1.52 -0.19 -8.25
CA MET A 93 2.83 -0.83 -8.17
C MET A 93 3.86 -0.14 -9.08
N ILE A 94 3.51 0.14 -10.34
CA ILE A 94 4.42 0.76 -11.30
C ILE A 94 4.85 2.15 -10.84
N GLU A 95 3.90 3.00 -10.42
CA GLU A 95 4.25 4.34 -9.94
C GLU A 95 5.09 4.28 -8.67
N THR A 96 4.78 3.37 -7.74
CA THR A 96 5.62 3.17 -6.55
C THR A 96 7.03 2.76 -6.93
N LEU A 97 7.22 1.79 -7.83
CA LEU A 97 8.54 1.33 -8.26
C LEU A 97 9.37 2.44 -8.92
N ARG A 98 8.73 3.37 -9.63
CA ARG A 98 9.42 4.52 -10.24
C ARG A 98 10.02 5.46 -9.20
N GLU A 99 9.48 5.53 -7.99
CA GLU A 99 10.03 6.36 -6.89
C GLU A 99 11.36 5.81 -6.33
N PHE A 100 11.63 4.51 -6.52
CA PHE A 100 12.79 3.81 -5.96
C PHE A 100 13.79 3.33 -7.02
N ARG A 101 13.60 3.75 -8.26
CA ARG A 101 14.53 3.48 -9.36
C ARG A 101 15.69 4.48 -9.34
#